data_AF-A0A2V6ETI9-F1
#
_entry.id   AF-A0A2V6ETI9-F1
#
_cell.length_a   1.000
_cell.length_b   1.000
_cell.length_c   1.000
_cell.angle_alpha   90.00
_cell.angle_beta   90.00
_cell.angle_gamma   90.00
#
_symmetry.space_group_name_H-M   'P 1'
#
loop_
_entity.id
_entity.type
_entity.pdbx_description
1 polymer ?
#
loop_
_entity_poly.entity_id
_entity_poly.type
_entity_poly.pdbx_seq_one_letter_code
_entity_poly.pdbx_strand_id
1 'polypeptide(L)' 'MLVDRPSVEQSFDLGVVMTFRDREALEKFERDPRREQAIDAMLRPLVRQYTVYNFVNE' A
#
# COMPACT_ATOMS: atom_id res chain seq x y z
N MET A 1 -3.96 -30.99 -0.16
CA MET A 1 -4.57 -30.29 -1.32
C MET A 1 -3.94 -28.91 -1.37
N LEU A 2 -2.92 -28.72 -2.20
CA LEU A 2 -2.32 -27.40 -2.40
C LEU A 2 -3.29 -26.61 -3.26
N VAL A 3 -3.92 -25.59 -2.69
CA VAL A 3 -4.80 -24.67 -3.42
C VAL A 3 -3.87 -23.80 -4.25
N ASP A 4 -3.65 -24.20 -5.51
CA ASP A 4 -3.04 -23.35 -6.51
C ASP A 4 -4.01 -22.18 -6.72
N ARG A 5 -3.68 -20.99 -6.21
CA ARG A 5 -4.47 -19.77 -6.41
C ARG A 5 -3.88 -19.06 -7.63
N PRO A 6 -4.43 -19.24 -8.84
CA PRO A 6 -3.78 -18.81 -10.08
C PRO A 6 -3.73 -17.28 -10.25
N SER A 7 -4.38 -16.55 -9.34
CA SER A 7 -4.63 -15.11 -9.41
C SER A 7 -3.90 -14.28 -8.34
N VAL A 8 -3.09 -14.90 -7.48
CA VAL A 8 -2.30 -14.15 -6.50
C VAL A 8 -1.06 -13.63 -7.21
N GLU A 9 -1.02 -12.32 -7.44
CA GLU A 9 0.16 -11.66 -7.99
C GLU A 9 1.33 -11.78 -6.99
N GLN A 10 2.37 -12.52 -7.38
CA GLN A 10 3.60 -12.73 -6.59
C GLN A 10 4.77 -11.89 -7.11
N SER A 11 4.50 -10.85 -7.92
CA SER A 11 5.51 -10.01 -8.56
C SER A 11 6.15 -9.00 -7.59
N PHE A 12 5.59 -8.83 -6.39
CA PHE A 12 6.01 -7.83 -5.42
C PHE A 12 6.88 -8.42 -4.31
N ASP A 13 7.98 -7.74 -4.01
CA ASP A 13 8.92 -8.13 -2.96
C ASP A 13 8.43 -7.76 -1.54
N LEU A 14 7.55 -6.75 -1.41
CA LEU A 14 7.04 -6.24 -0.14
C LEU A 14 5.57 -5.82 -0.24
N GLY A 15 4.76 -6.25 0.72
CA GLY A 15 3.39 -5.78 0.93
C GLY A 15 3.25 -5.04 2.25
N VAL A 16 2.60 -3.87 2.24
CA VAL A 16 2.29 -3.09 3.44
C VAL A 16 0.78 -2.90 3.53
N VAL A 17 0.20 -3.27 4.66
CA VAL A 17 -1.24 -3.09 4.94
C VAL A 17 -1.38 -2.11 6.09
N MET A 18 -2.16 -1.05 5.88
CA MET A 18 -2.49 -0.05 6.89
C MET A 18 -3.99 -0.04 7.10
N THR A 19 -4.42 -0.06 8.36
CA THR A 19 -5.83 0.03 8.72
C THR A 19 -6.08 1.39 9.37
N PHE A 20 -7.11 2.07 8.89
CA PHE A 20 -7.56 3.35 9.44
C PHE A 20 -8.88 3.15 10.16
N ARG A 21 -9.08 3.88 11.27
CA ARG A 21 -10.31 3.79 12.07
C ARG A 21 -11.53 4.27 11.30
N ASP A 22 -11.35 5.31 10.50
CA ASP A 22 -12.40 5.98 9.75
C ASP A 22 -11.82 6.57 8.46
N ARG A 23 -12.73 7.02 7.60
CA ARG A 23 -12.38 7.62 6.32
C ARG A 23 -11.62 8.94 6.48
N GLU A 24 -11.91 9.72 7.52
CA GLU A 24 -11.25 11.01 7.74
C GLU A 24 -9.77 10.82 8.08
N ALA A 25 -9.43 9.78 8.85
CA ALA A 25 -8.06 9.40 9.17
C ALA A 25 -7.29 8.95 7.92
N LEU A 26 -7.93 8.21 7.02
CA LEU A 26 -7.34 7.87 5.71
C LEU A 26 -7.09 9.14 4.89
N GLU A 27 -8.08 10.01 4.76
CA GLU A 27 -7.94 11.26 3.97
C GLU A 27 -6.87 12.19 4.54
N LYS A 28 -6.76 12.29 5.87
CA LYS A 28 -5.66 13.04 6.53
C LYS A 28 -4.30 12.43 6.23
N PHE A 29 -4.19 11.11 6.26
CA PHE A 29 -2.95 10.42 5.94
C PHE A 29 -2.55 10.58 4.47
N GLU A 30 -3.51 10.51 3.55
CA GLU A 30 -3.26 10.68 2.11
C GLU A 30 -2.78 12.07 1.75
N ARG A 31 -3.31 13.10 2.43
CA ARG A 31 -2.98 14.52 2.22
C ARG A 31 -1.75 15.00 3.00
N ASP A 32 -1.15 14.14 3.83
CA ASP A 32 0.01 14.53 4.63
C ASP A 32 1.26 14.67 3.75
N PRO A 33 1.90 15.86 3.66
CA PRO A 33 3.12 16.04 2.87
C PRO A 33 4.29 15.14 3.30
N ARG A 34 4.28 14.68 4.56
CA ARG A 34 5.29 13.75 5.09
C ARG A 34 5.19 12.38 4.44
N ARG A 35 4.00 11.98 3.98
CA ARG A 35 3.81 10.73 3.24
C ARG A 35 4.54 10.77 1.91
N GLU A 36 4.39 11.85 1.15
CA GLU A 36 5.09 12.03 -0.13
C GLU A 36 6.60 12.04 0.06
N GLN A 37 7.10 12.77 1.07
CA GLN A 37 8.53 12.77 1.40
C GLN A 37 9.05 11.39 1.79
N ALA A 38 8.31 10.63 2.61
CA ALA A 38 8.72 9.28 2.98
C ALA A 38 8.75 8.35 1.77
N ILE A 39 7.76 8.43 0.88
CA ILE A 39 7.70 7.63 -0.33
C ILE A 39 8.87 7.98 -1.26
N ASP A 40 9.10 9.26 -1.51
CA ASP A 40 10.12 9.70 -2.46
C ASP A 40 11.54 9.51 -1.94
N ALA A 41 11.79 9.74 -0.65
CA ALA A 41 13.11 9.60 -0.07
C ALA A 41 13.49 8.16 0.28
N MET A 42 12.53 7.33 0.70
CA MET A 42 12.83 5.99 1.21
C MET A 42 12.38 4.87 0.26
N LEU A 43 11.18 4.97 -0.32
CA LEU A 43 10.62 3.87 -1.12
C LEU A 43 11.07 3.91 -2.58
N ARG A 44 10.97 5.06 -3.25
CA ARG A 44 11.33 5.20 -4.69
C ARG A 44 12.72 4.67 -5.05
N PRO A 45 13.79 4.87 -4.25
CA PRO A 45 15.10 4.35 -4.60
C PRO A 45 15.21 2.82 -4.47
N LEU A 46 14.34 2.20 -3.67
CA LEU A 46 14.42 0.80 -3.28
C LEU A 46 13.47 -0.10 -4.07
N VAL A 47 12.47 0.47 -4.74
CA VAL A 47 11.44 -0.29 -5.47
C VAL A 47 11.41 0.09 -6.94
N ARG A 48 11.33 -0.91 -7.83
CA ARG A 48 11.18 -0.70 -9.27
C ARG A 48 9.76 -0.24 -9.63
N GLN A 49 8.78 -0.68 -8.87
CA GLN A 49 7.36 -0.37 -9.05
C GLN A 49 6.66 -0.47 -7.69
N TYR A 50 5.64 0.36 -7.46
CA TYR A 50 4.75 0.22 -6.31
C TYR A 50 3.30 0.46 -6.76
N THR A 51 2.36 -0.20 -6.10
CA THR A 51 0.92 -0.05 -6.35
C THR A 51 0.21 0.09 -5.01
N VAL A 52 -0.75 1.00 -4.94
CA VAL A 52 -1.52 1.29 -3.71
C VAL A 52 -2.98 0.93 -3.96
N TYR A 53 -3.53 0.14 -3.06
CA TYR A 53 -4.95 -0.21 -3.05
C TYR A 53 -5.59 0.32 -1.76
N ASN A 54 -6.64 1.12 -1.90
CA ASN A 54 -7.47 1.56 -0.79
C ASN A 54 -8.72 0.70 -0.76
N PHE A 55 -8.86 -0.11 0.29
CA PHE A 55 -10.06 -0.91 0.52
C PHE A 55 -10.92 -0.22 1.58
N VAL A 56 -12.18 0.00 1.26
CA VAL A 56 -13.20 0.44 2.23
C VAL A 56 -14.04 -0.80 2.55
N ASN A 57 -14.02 -1.22 3.81
CA ASN A 57 -14.92 -2.28 4.27
C ASN A 57 -16.28 -1.62 4.54
N GLU A 58 -17.31 -2.07 3.81
CA GLU A 58 -18.73 -1.75 4.09
C GLU A 58 -19.23 -2.47 5.35
#